data_AF-A0A7Y4Y282-F1
#
_entry.id   AF-A0A7Y4Y282-F1
#
_cell.length_a   1.000
_cell.length_b   1.000
_cell.length_c   1.000
_cell.angle_alpha   90.00
_cell.angle_beta   90.00
_cell.angle_gamma   90.00
#
_symmetry.space_group_name_H-M   'P 1'
#
loop_
_entity.id
_entity.type
_entity.pdbx_description
1 polymer ?
#
loop_
_entity_poly.entity_id
_entity_poly.type
_entity_poly.pdbx_seq_one_letter_code
_entity_poly.pdbx_strand_id
1 'polypeptide(L)'
;MQINLGGNAYKPINVIRMGSIQSLHKYDGSEACDAIWYEPSYRESAIHKFNKPEIVKKNLRYATRRIKLSKFGKDIAESLIRYARALDDPDPNTAFLRLWGAFESLLTPGRADYDALVNRFCFLFQDSNYHRQVLMHLREYRNASVHAGQETDQARTNCFLLQNYYRHLFWFLIAQSLSFATLAEVNEFLSMPDDLYLLKKQRQLIDKAIKYLSP
;
A
#
# COMPACT_ATOMS: atom_id res chain seq x y z
N MET A 1 -11.56 -15.39 3.82
CA MET A 1 -12.28 -14.37 3.04
C MET A 1 -13.65 -14.23 3.69
N GLN A 2 -13.94 -13.13 4.38
CA GLN A 2 -15.29 -12.88 4.91
C GLN A 2 -16.04 -12.11 3.82
N ILE A 3 -16.92 -12.80 3.10
CA ILE A 3 -17.87 -12.14 2.18
C ILE A 3 -19.03 -11.69 3.06
N ASN A 4 -19.22 -10.37 3.17
CA ASN A 4 -20.30 -9.79 3.95
C ASN A 4 -21.47 -9.49 2.99
N LEU A 5 -22.46 -10.37 2.95
CA LEU A 5 -23.72 -10.16 2.24
C LEU A 5 -24.67 -9.41 3.18
N GLY A 6 -24.78 -8.09 3.03
CA GLY A 6 -25.83 -7.29 3.69
C GLY A 6 -25.52 -6.73 5.09
N GLY A 7 -24.26 -6.66 5.52
CA GLY A 7 -23.87 -6.00 6.76
C GLY A 7 -23.61 -4.50 6.59
N ASN A 8 -24.19 -3.69 7.50
CA ASN A 8 -24.07 -2.23 7.65
C ASN A 8 -22.89 -1.59 6.86
N ALA A 9 -23.20 -0.92 5.74
CA ALA A 9 -22.22 -0.43 4.76
C ALA A 9 -21.17 0.50 5.38
N TYR A 10 -21.56 1.29 6.38
CA TYR A 10 -20.71 2.28 7.06
C TYR A 10 -20.03 1.73 8.31
N LYS A 11 -19.06 0.82 8.11
CA LYS A 11 -18.21 0.29 9.16
C LYS A 11 -16.76 0.20 8.68
N PRO A 12 -15.77 0.55 9.51
CA PRO A 12 -14.37 0.40 9.14
C PRO A 12 -14.02 -1.02 8.71
N ILE A 13 -13.05 -1.13 7.82
CA ILE A 13 -12.53 -2.42 7.35
C ILE A 13 -11.49 -2.96 8.34
N ASN A 14 -10.71 -2.08 8.97
CA ASN A 14 -9.75 -2.46 9.99
C ASN A 14 -10.43 -3.04 11.23
N VAL A 15 -9.89 -4.16 11.68
CA VAL A 15 -10.32 -4.86 12.91
C VAL A 15 -9.53 -4.44 14.15
N ILE A 16 -8.36 -3.83 13.94
CA ILE A 16 -7.55 -3.20 14.99
C ILE A 16 -7.59 -1.71 14.71
N ARG A 17 -8.09 -0.95 15.67
CA ARG A 17 -8.28 0.49 15.56
C ARG A 17 -7.75 1.18 16.81
N MET A 18 -7.54 2.47 16.66
CA MET A 18 -7.15 3.36 17.73
C MET A 18 -8.23 3.49 18.82
N GLY A 19 -7.79 3.69 20.07
CA GLY A 19 -8.67 4.00 21.20
C GLY A 19 -9.22 5.42 21.12
N SER A 20 -10.24 5.71 21.92
CA SER A 20 -10.90 7.03 21.97
C SER A 20 -9.94 8.16 22.31
N ILE A 21 -9.00 7.90 23.23
CA ILE A 21 -7.99 8.84 23.70
C ILE A 21 -6.64 8.14 23.71
N GLN A 22 -5.59 8.85 23.31
CA GLN A 22 -4.22 8.36 23.23
C GLN A 22 -3.27 9.39 23.82
N SER A 23 -2.32 8.90 24.59
CA SER A 23 -1.17 9.62 25.11
C SER A 23 0.11 8.84 24.78
N LEU A 24 1.23 9.55 24.63
CA LEU A 24 2.52 8.93 24.36
C LEU A 24 3.41 9.04 25.59
N HIS A 25 3.93 7.89 26.04
CA HIS A 25 4.77 7.79 27.23
C HIS A 25 6.13 7.17 26.88
N LYS A 26 7.15 7.56 27.64
CA LYS A 26 8.46 6.91 27.63
C LYS A 26 8.39 5.57 28.38
N TYR A 27 9.48 4.80 28.32
CA TYR A 27 9.58 3.52 29.01
C TYR A 27 9.44 3.61 30.53
N ASP A 28 9.71 4.76 31.12
CA ASP A 28 9.54 5.02 32.56
C ASP A 28 8.12 5.47 32.94
N GLY A 29 7.21 5.57 31.97
CA GLY A 29 5.83 6.04 32.17
C GLY A 29 5.66 7.56 32.13
N SER A 30 6.75 8.33 32.11
CA SER A 30 6.68 9.78 31.94
C SER A 30 6.16 10.16 30.57
N GLU A 31 5.51 11.31 30.47
CA GLU A 31 4.99 11.81 29.19
C GLU A 31 6.14 12.04 28.20
N ALA A 32 5.99 11.50 26.99
CA ALA A 32 6.91 11.75 25.90
C ALA A 32 6.64 13.09 25.22
N CYS A 33 5.40 13.56 25.28
CA CYS A 33 4.96 14.86 24.78
C CYS A 33 3.66 15.29 25.47
N ASP A 34 3.46 16.60 25.57
CA ASP A 34 2.23 17.24 26.07
C ASP A 34 1.16 17.30 24.97
N ALA A 35 0.84 16.14 24.40
CA ALA A 35 -0.17 16.01 23.37
C ALA A 35 -1.09 14.85 23.70
N ILE A 36 -2.39 15.14 23.69
CA ILE A 36 -3.45 14.15 23.80
C ILE A 36 -4.14 14.09 22.44
N TRP A 37 -4.14 12.91 21.83
CA TRP A 37 -4.88 12.66 20.61
C TRP A 37 -6.20 11.98 20.94
N TYR A 38 -7.23 12.28 20.17
CA TYR A 38 -8.52 11.61 20.28
C TYR A 38 -9.04 11.25 18.88
N GLU A 39 -9.85 10.20 18.83
CA GLU A 39 -10.51 9.74 17.59
C GLU A 39 -11.96 10.24 17.57
N PRO A 40 -12.29 11.29 16.78
CA PRO A 40 -13.64 11.89 16.78
C PRO A 40 -14.73 10.89 16.40
N SER A 41 -14.39 9.90 15.56
CA SER A 41 -15.33 8.88 15.09
C SER A 41 -15.21 7.57 15.86
N TYR A 42 -14.69 7.60 17.10
CA TYR A 42 -14.46 6.41 17.89
C TYR A 42 -15.75 5.61 18.07
N ARG A 43 -15.66 4.31 17.82
CA ARG A 43 -16.71 3.33 18.12
C ARG A 43 -16.08 2.14 18.77
N GLU A 44 -16.64 1.70 19.88
CA GLU A 44 -16.18 0.49 20.55
C GLU A 44 -16.20 -0.72 19.59
N SER A 45 -15.18 -1.55 19.67
CA SER A 45 -15.11 -2.81 18.94
C SER A 45 -14.54 -3.90 19.82
N ALA A 46 -14.96 -5.14 19.52
CA ALA A 46 -14.42 -6.31 20.18
C ALA A 46 -12.89 -6.35 20.10
N ILE A 47 -12.26 -6.75 21.20
CA ILE A 47 -10.81 -6.94 21.28
C ILE A 47 -10.40 -7.99 20.25
N HIS A 48 -9.52 -7.60 19.33
CA HIS A 48 -8.98 -8.53 18.34
C HIS A 48 -7.96 -9.46 19.00
N LYS A 49 -8.21 -10.77 18.93
CA LYS A 49 -7.27 -11.80 19.37
C LYS A 49 -6.60 -12.42 18.15
N PHE A 50 -5.28 -12.34 18.11
CA PHE A 50 -4.50 -13.01 17.06
C PHE A 50 -4.46 -14.52 17.30
N ASN A 51 -4.77 -15.31 16.27
CA ASN A 51 -4.64 -16.77 16.34
C ASN A 51 -3.18 -17.24 16.52
N LYS A 52 -2.22 -16.48 15.95
CA LYS A 52 -0.78 -16.79 15.99
C LYS A 52 0.04 -15.54 16.35
N PRO A 53 -0.03 -15.06 17.61
CA PRO A 53 0.58 -13.79 18.01
C PRO A 53 2.10 -13.76 17.80
N GLU A 54 2.79 -14.89 17.95
CA GLU A 54 4.23 -14.97 17.72
C GLU A 54 4.63 -14.70 16.26
N ILE A 55 3.82 -15.13 15.29
CA ILE A 55 4.05 -14.85 13.87
C ILE A 55 3.85 -13.35 13.61
N VAL A 56 2.80 -12.76 14.19
CA VAL A 56 2.54 -11.32 14.08
C VAL A 56 3.70 -10.52 14.66
N LYS A 57 4.17 -10.87 15.87
CA LYS A 57 5.33 -10.24 16.52
C LYS A 57 6.62 -10.39 15.72
N LYS A 58 6.85 -11.55 15.10
CA LYS A 58 7.99 -11.78 14.20
C LYS A 58 7.91 -10.87 12.97
N ASN A 59 6.76 -10.83 12.30
CA ASN A 59 6.55 -10.05 11.08
C ASN A 59 6.63 -8.54 11.35
N LEU A 60 6.08 -8.06 12.46
CA LEU A 60 6.19 -6.66 12.89
C LEU A 60 7.65 -6.27 13.12
N ARG A 61 8.40 -7.05 13.91
CA ARG A 61 9.84 -6.79 14.13
C ARG A 61 10.62 -6.76 12.82
N TYR A 62 10.34 -7.70 11.92
CA TYR A 62 10.98 -7.74 10.60
C TYR A 62 10.64 -6.49 9.78
N ALA A 63 9.36 -6.17 9.58
CA ALA A 63 8.94 -5.03 8.79
C ALA A 63 9.46 -3.69 9.36
N THR A 64 9.33 -3.47 10.67
CA THR A 64 9.84 -2.25 11.33
C THR A 64 11.35 -2.11 11.18
N ARG A 65 12.11 -3.21 11.32
CA ARG A 65 13.56 -3.19 11.10
C ARG A 65 13.89 -2.84 9.65
N ARG A 66 13.20 -3.44 8.67
CA ARG A 66 13.41 -3.19 7.23
C ARG A 66 13.08 -1.75 6.85
N ILE A 67 11.99 -1.20 7.37
CA ILE A 67 11.62 0.22 7.21
C ILE A 67 12.72 1.11 7.78
N LYS A 68 13.19 0.86 9.00
CA LYS A 68 14.23 1.69 9.64
C LYS A 68 15.56 1.69 8.89
N LEU A 69 15.93 0.56 8.29
CA LEU A 69 17.20 0.41 7.56
C LEU A 69 17.11 0.86 6.10
N SER A 70 15.91 0.99 5.54
CA SER A 70 15.71 1.38 4.14
C SER A 70 15.99 2.86 3.94
N LYS A 71 16.66 3.20 2.82
CA LYS A 71 16.88 4.59 2.41
C LYS A 71 15.59 5.32 2.00
N PHE A 72 14.55 4.58 1.63
CA PHE A 72 13.21 5.07 1.32
C PHE A 72 12.18 4.57 2.34
N GLY A 73 12.62 4.24 3.55
CA GLY A 73 11.76 3.74 4.63
C GLY A 73 10.68 4.74 5.04
N LYS A 74 10.96 6.05 4.92
CA LYS A 74 9.99 7.11 5.18
C LYS A 74 8.78 7.01 4.25
N ASP A 75 9.00 6.80 2.95
CA ASP A 75 7.92 6.67 1.97
C ASP A 75 7.04 5.44 2.26
N ILE A 76 7.66 4.31 2.62
CA ILE A 76 6.95 3.09 3.04
C ILE A 76 6.10 3.37 4.29
N ALA A 77 6.69 4.02 5.30
CA ALA A 77 6.00 4.29 6.56
C ALA A 77 4.82 5.26 6.38
N GLU A 78 5.01 6.35 5.64
CA GLU A 78 3.96 7.32 5.35
C GLU A 78 2.81 6.69 4.55
N SER A 79 3.13 5.88 3.54
CA SER A 79 2.13 5.12 2.80
C SER A 79 1.38 4.13 3.70
N LEU A 80 2.07 3.41 4.59
CA LEU A 80 1.44 2.45 5.51
C LEU A 80 0.49 3.13 6.50
N ILE A 81 0.85 4.33 6.98
CA ILE A 81 -0.02 5.14 7.83
C ILE A 81 -1.27 5.57 7.06
N ARG A 82 -1.13 6.02 5.79
CA ARG A 82 -2.27 6.35 4.93
C ARG A 82 -3.17 5.14 4.69
N TYR A 83 -2.57 3.97 4.41
CA TYR A 83 -3.27 2.71 4.26
C TYR A 83 -4.08 2.35 5.51
N ALA A 84 -3.48 2.45 6.70
CA ALA A 84 -4.16 2.13 7.95
C ALA A 84 -5.34 3.08 8.19
N ARG A 85 -5.10 4.40 8.08
CA ARG A 85 -6.15 5.43 8.24
C ARG A 85 -7.27 5.32 7.22
N ALA A 86 -6.96 4.93 5.99
CA ALA A 86 -7.96 4.69 4.95
C ALA A 86 -8.93 3.58 5.36
N LEU A 87 -8.42 2.49 5.92
CA LEU A 87 -9.23 1.34 6.33
C LEU A 87 -9.90 1.53 7.71
N ASP A 88 -9.48 2.53 8.47
CA ASP A 88 -10.17 2.99 9.68
C ASP A 88 -11.41 3.84 9.37
N ASP A 89 -11.52 4.36 8.14
CA ASP A 89 -12.66 5.16 7.71
C ASP A 89 -13.94 4.32 7.64
N PRO A 90 -15.06 4.77 8.25
CA PRO A 90 -16.32 4.05 8.19
C PRO A 90 -16.97 4.08 6.81
N ASP A 91 -16.75 5.12 6.00
CA ASP A 91 -17.31 5.23 4.66
C ASP A 91 -16.42 4.50 3.64
N PRO A 92 -16.90 3.43 2.99
CA PRO A 92 -16.12 2.69 2.02
C PRO A 92 -15.66 3.51 0.80
N ASN A 93 -16.41 4.54 0.38
CA ASN A 93 -16.02 5.36 -0.78
C ASN A 93 -14.82 6.24 -0.41
N THR A 94 -14.90 6.93 0.73
CA THR A 94 -13.77 7.70 1.28
C THR A 94 -12.57 6.81 1.58
N ALA A 95 -12.81 5.63 2.18
CA ALA A 95 -11.78 4.62 2.43
C ALA A 95 -11.06 4.22 1.13
N PHE A 96 -11.82 3.96 0.06
CA PHE A 96 -11.25 3.57 -1.22
C PHE A 96 -10.33 4.64 -1.79
N LEU A 97 -10.78 5.90 -1.83
CA LEU A 97 -9.97 7.01 -2.36
C LEU A 97 -8.68 7.22 -1.55
N ARG A 98 -8.76 7.15 -0.22
CA ARG A 98 -7.60 7.27 0.67
C ARG A 98 -6.63 6.09 0.50
N LEU A 99 -7.16 4.88 0.33
CA LEU A 99 -6.39 3.67 0.11
C LEU A 99 -5.68 3.70 -1.25
N TRP A 100 -6.37 4.17 -2.29
CA TRP A 100 -5.79 4.40 -3.61
C TRP A 100 -4.66 5.43 -3.55
N GLY A 101 -4.84 6.54 -2.83
CA GLY A 101 -3.76 7.52 -2.61
C GLY A 101 -2.55 6.94 -1.86
N ALA A 102 -2.75 6.00 -0.94
CA ALA A 102 -1.65 5.28 -0.29
C ALA A 102 -0.87 4.42 -1.30
N PHE A 103 -1.58 3.76 -2.22
CA PHE A 103 -1.01 2.95 -3.29
C PHE A 103 -0.24 3.80 -4.31
N GLU A 104 -0.82 4.90 -4.76
CA GLU A 104 -0.19 5.89 -5.66
C GLU A 104 1.08 6.48 -5.08
N SER A 105 1.11 6.76 -3.77
CA SER A 105 2.29 7.36 -3.14
C SER A 105 3.56 6.49 -3.23
N LEU A 106 3.41 5.18 -3.47
CA LEU A 106 4.53 4.26 -3.65
C LEU A 106 4.90 4.09 -5.13
N LEU A 107 3.90 3.91 -5.99
CA LEU A 107 4.14 3.55 -7.40
C LEU A 107 4.31 4.75 -8.31
N THR A 108 3.67 5.88 -8.02
CA THR A 108 3.68 7.08 -8.87
C THR A 108 3.75 8.35 -8.01
N PRO A 109 4.80 8.50 -7.19
CA PRO A 109 4.91 9.64 -6.28
C PRO A 109 4.91 10.97 -7.05
N GLY A 110 4.02 11.88 -6.66
CA GLY A 110 3.93 13.23 -7.22
C GLY A 110 3.40 13.31 -8.65
N ARG A 111 2.91 12.22 -9.24
CA ARG A 111 2.32 12.20 -10.59
C ARG A 111 1.08 11.33 -10.64
N ALA A 112 0.01 11.84 -11.25
CA ALA A 112 -1.18 11.05 -11.58
C ALA A 112 -0.95 10.28 -12.89
N ASP A 113 -0.07 9.26 -12.85
CA ASP A 113 0.25 8.41 -14.01
C ASP A 113 -0.32 7.00 -13.80
N TYR A 114 -1.60 6.85 -14.07
CA TYR A 114 -2.30 5.60 -13.80
C TYR A 114 -1.81 4.44 -14.67
N ASP A 115 -1.35 4.71 -15.90
CA ASP A 115 -0.82 3.66 -16.77
C ASP A 115 0.51 3.13 -16.21
N ALA A 116 1.39 4.02 -15.73
CA ALA A 116 2.60 3.60 -15.03
C ALA A 116 2.29 2.83 -13.74
N LEU A 117 1.28 3.26 -12.96
CA LEU A 117 0.85 2.55 -11.75
C LEU A 117 0.43 1.11 -12.06
N VAL A 118 -0.43 0.93 -13.07
CA VAL A 118 -0.90 -0.40 -13.48
C VAL A 118 0.26 -1.25 -14.00
N ASN A 119 1.08 -0.70 -14.89
CA ASN A 119 2.23 -1.40 -15.45
C ASN A 119 3.22 -1.85 -14.36
N ARG A 120 3.62 -0.94 -13.47
CA ARG A 120 4.58 -1.21 -12.38
C ARG A 120 4.08 -2.28 -11.43
N PHE A 121 2.79 -2.25 -11.11
CA PHE A 121 2.25 -3.25 -10.19
C PHE A 121 2.09 -4.62 -10.86
N CYS A 122 1.62 -4.66 -12.12
CA CYS A 122 1.46 -5.91 -12.85
C CYS A 122 2.79 -6.66 -13.04
N PHE A 123 3.93 -5.97 -13.06
CA PHE A 123 5.27 -6.58 -13.06
C PHE A 123 5.48 -7.59 -11.92
N LEU A 124 4.78 -7.43 -10.79
CA LEU A 124 4.90 -8.32 -9.63
C LEU A 124 4.19 -9.68 -9.81
N PHE A 125 3.50 -9.91 -10.92
CA PHE A 125 2.65 -11.08 -11.12
C PHE A 125 2.94 -11.78 -12.44
N GLN A 126 2.87 -13.12 -12.44
CA GLN A 126 2.97 -13.92 -13.66
C GLN A 126 1.76 -13.71 -14.57
N ASP A 127 0.54 -13.67 -13.99
CA ASP A 127 -0.71 -13.44 -14.73
C ASP A 127 -1.01 -11.94 -14.91
N SER A 128 -0.07 -11.21 -15.52
CA SER A 128 -0.11 -9.75 -15.60
C SER A 128 -1.38 -9.21 -16.28
N ASN A 129 -1.96 -9.95 -17.23
CA ASN A 129 -3.22 -9.59 -17.91
C ASN A 129 -4.44 -9.59 -16.97
N TYR A 130 -4.56 -10.59 -16.10
CA TYR A 130 -5.67 -10.66 -15.14
C TYR A 130 -5.58 -9.49 -14.15
N HIS A 131 -4.41 -9.29 -13.56
CA HIS A 131 -4.18 -8.21 -12.61
C HIS A 131 -4.37 -6.82 -13.22
N ARG A 132 -3.99 -6.66 -14.50
CA ARG A 132 -4.23 -5.45 -15.27
C ARG A 132 -5.73 -5.15 -15.38
N GLN A 133 -6.55 -6.14 -15.75
CA GLN A 133 -8.00 -5.94 -15.85
C GLN A 133 -8.62 -5.50 -14.51
N VAL A 134 -8.23 -6.15 -13.40
CA VAL A 134 -8.73 -5.78 -12.07
C VAL A 134 -8.29 -4.36 -11.70
N LEU A 135 -7.03 -3.98 -11.93
CA LEU A 135 -6.56 -2.64 -11.61
C LEU A 135 -7.18 -1.55 -12.49
N MET A 136 -7.44 -1.84 -13.77
CA MET A 136 -8.15 -0.93 -14.66
C MET A 136 -9.59 -0.70 -14.17
N HIS A 137 -10.28 -1.76 -13.73
CA HIS A 137 -11.59 -1.63 -13.09
C HIS A 137 -11.54 -0.75 -11.84
N LEU A 138 -10.55 -0.94 -10.95
CA LEU A 138 -10.40 -0.10 -9.76
C LEU A 138 -10.08 1.36 -10.10
N ARG A 139 -9.31 1.62 -11.16
CA ARG A 139 -9.04 2.97 -11.68
C ARG A 139 -10.30 3.62 -12.23
N GLU A 140 -11.10 2.90 -13.01
CA GLU A 140 -12.37 3.40 -13.53
C GLU A 140 -13.31 3.78 -12.38
N TYR A 141 -13.40 2.92 -11.37
CA TYR A 141 -14.16 3.20 -10.15
C TYR A 141 -13.65 4.47 -9.43
N ARG A 142 -12.33 4.62 -9.24
CA ARG A 142 -11.72 5.85 -8.69
C ARG A 142 -12.16 7.09 -9.46
N ASN A 143 -12.07 7.03 -10.79
CA ASN A 143 -12.42 8.16 -11.65
C ASN A 143 -13.91 8.50 -11.55
N ALA A 144 -14.78 7.50 -11.55
CA ALA A 144 -16.22 7.70 -11.35
C ALA A 144 -16.54 8.34 -9.99
N SER A 145 -15.93 7.85 -8.90
CA SER A 145 -16.15 8.40 -7.56
C SER A 145 -15.66 9.85 -7.42
N VAL A 146 -14.55 10.22 -8.05
CA VAL A 146 -14.02 11.60 -8.04
C VAL A 146 -14.85 12.54 -8.91
N HIS A 147 -15.35 12.08 -10.07
CA HIS A 147 -16.02 12.95 -11.06
C HIS A 147 -17.54 13.01 -10.92
N ALA A 148 -18.18 11.94 -10.45
CA ALA A 148 -19.64 11.83 -10.44
C ALA A 148 -20.25 11.84 -9.03
N GLY A 149 -19.42 11.85 -7.97
CA GLY A 149 -19.89 11.73 -6.58
C GLY A 149 -20.72 10.45 -6.34
N GLN A 150 -20.58 9.46 -7.22
CA GLN A 150 -21.38 8.23 -7.17
C GLN A 150 -20.84 7.33 -6.06
N GLU A 151 -21.62 7.23 -5.00
CA GLU A 151 -21.47 6.18 -4.00
C GLU A 151 -21.99 4.87 -4.60
N THR A 152 -21.19 3.80 -4.52
CA THR A 152 -21.62 2.48 -5.01
C THR A 152 -21.57 1.46 -3.88
N ASP A 153 -22.49 0.49 -3.92
CA ASP A 153 -22.50 -0.64 -2.99
C ASP A 153 -21.25 -1.53 -3.13
N GLN A 154 -20.48 -1.36 -4.21
CA GLN A 154 -19.26 -2.11 -4.50
C GLN A 154 -18.01 -1.51 -3.85
N ALA A 155 -18.08 -0.29 -3.32
CA ALA A 155 -16.96 0.43 -2.70
C ALA A 155 -16.18 -0.43 -1.70
N ARG A 156 -16.90 -1.14 -0.83
CA ARG A 156 -16.29 -2.02 0.18
C ARG A 156 -15.54 -3.21 -0.45
N THR A 157 -16.12 -3.81 -1.48
CA THR A 157 -15.48 -4.91 -2.23
C THR A 157 -14.21 -4.41 -2.91
N ASN A 158 -14.26 -3.22 -3.51
CA ASN A 158 -13.10 -2.59 -4.15
C ASN A 158 -11.99 -2.26 -3.14
N CYS A 159 -12.34 -1.83 -1.93
CA CYS A 159 -11.38 -1.69 -0.83
C CYS A 159 -10.68 -3.01 -0.48
N PHE A 160 -11.40 -4.13 -0.41
CA PHE A 160 -10.78 -5.43 -0.13
C PHE A 160 -9.84 -5.89 -1.26
N LEU A 161 -10.22 -5.67 -2.52
CA LEU A 161 -9.36 -5.96 -3.67
C LEU A 161 -8.07 -5.13 -3.62
N LEU A 162 -8.22 -3.80 -3.45
CA LEU A 162 -7.08 -2.90 -3.38
C LEU A 162 -6.22 -3.13 -2.15
N GLN A 163 -6.82 -3.51 -1.00
CA GLN A 163 -6.10 -3.92 0.20
C GLN A 163 -5.16 -5.10 -0.07
N ASN A 164 -5.64 -6.11 -0.81
CA ASN A 164 -4.82 -7.26 -1.17
C ASN A 164 -3.63 -6.82 -2.03
N TYR A 165 -3.86 -5.95 -3.03
CA TYR A 165 -2.80 -5.44 -3.88
C TYR A 165 -1.78 -4.58 -3.13
N TYR A 166 -2.24 -3.67 -2.29
CA TYR A 166 -1.38 -2.89 -1.41
C TYR A 166 -0.51 -3.80 -0.54
N ARG A 167 -1.09 -4.86 0.05
CA ARG A 167 -0.34 -5.83 0.87
C ARG A 167 0.75 -6.54 0.07
N HIS A 168 0.49 -6.92 -1.18
CA HIS A 168 1.50 -7.51 -2.06
C HIS A 168 2.64 -6.53 -2.35
N LEU A 169 2.31 -5.28 -2.73
CA LEU A 169 3.31 -4.23 -2.94
C LEU A 169 4.14 -3.99 -1.68
N PHE A 170 3.49 -3.83 -0.53
CA PHE A 170 4.14 -3.58 0.74
C PHE A 170 5.17 -4.66 1.08
N TRP A 171 4.79 -5.94 0.99
CA TRP A 171 5.72 -7.03 1.29
C TRP A 171 6.85 -7.14 0.28
N PHE A 172 6.61 -6.85 -1.00
CA PHE A 172 7.68 -6.72 -1.99
C PHE A 172 8.67 -5.62 -1.59
N LEU A 173 8.18 -4.41 -1.26
CA LEU A 173 9.03 -3.29 -0.86
C LEU A 173 9.82 -3.59 0.41
N ILE A 174 9.21 -4.25 1.40
CA ILE A 174 9.90 -4.67 2.63
C ILE A 174 11.01 -5.70 2.31
N ALA A 175 10.74 -6.67 1.44
CA ALA A 175 11.72 -7.66 1.01
C ALA A 175 12.88 -7.01 0.25
N GLN A 176 12.59 -6.04 -0.61
CA GLN A 176 13.59 -5.35 -1.44
C GLN A 176 14.15 -4.05 -0.82
N SER A 177 13.81 -3.77 0.44
CA SER A 177 14.06 -2.46 1.07
C SER A 177 15.54 -2.07 1.20
N LEU A 178 16.45 -3.02 1.04
CA LEU A 178 17.91 -2.79 1.07
C LEU A 178 18.58 -3.00 -0.30
N SER A 179 17.80 -3.40 -1.31
CA SER A 179 18.29 -3.68 -2.67
C SER A 179 18.35 -2.41 -3.53
N PHE A 180 17.59 -1.38 -3.14
CA PHE A 180 17.46 -0.13 -3.88
C PHE A 180 17.82 1.06 -2.99
N ALA A 181 18.42 2.09 -3.58
CA ALA A 181 18.80 3.30 -2.89
C ALA A 181 17.65 4.31 -2.75
N THR A 182 16.67 4.29 -3.65
CA THR A 182 15.53 5.22 -3.65
C THR A 182 14.25 4.55 -4.11
N LEU A 183 13.10 5.12 -3.77
CA LEU A 183 11.81 4.69 -4.31
C LEU A 183 11.72 4.88 -5.84
N ALA A 184 12.41 5.88 -6.38
CA ALA A 184 12.49 6.10 -7.82
C ALA A 184 13.17 4.91 -8.53
N GLU A 185 14.27 4.41 -7.98
CA GLU A 185 14.97 3.24 -8.50
C GLU A 185 14.12 1.96 -8.46
N VAL A 186 13.32 1.78 -7.40
CA VAL A 186 12.32 0.71 -7.34
C VAL A 186 11.31 0.86 -8.48
N ASN A 187 10.81 2.07 -8.71
CA ASN A 187 9.83 2.35 -9.74
C ASN A 187 10.40 2.19 -11.17
N GLU A 188 11.68 2.45 -11.37
CA GLU A 188 12.39 2.13 -12.62
C GLU A 188 12.49 0.63 -12.82
N PHE A 189 12.84 -0.13 -11.78
CA PHE A 189 12.85 -1.59 -11.81
C PHE A 189 11.48 -2.18 -12.14
N LEU A 190 10.41 -1.69 -11.49
CA LEU A 190 9.04 -2.14 -11.75
C LEU A 190 8.53 -1.71 -13.14
N SER A 191 9.15 -0.71 -13.77
CA SER A 191 8.85 -0.29 -15.14
C SER A 191 9.59 -1.12 -16.19
N MET A 192 10.43 -2.08 -15.81
CA MET A 192 11.08 -2.97 -16.75
C MET A 192 10.08 -3.93 -17.42
N PRO A 193 10.41 -4.46 -18.62
CA PRO A 193 9.62 -5.51 -19.24
C PRO A 193 9.52 -6.76 -18.35
N ASP A 194 8.36 -7.39 -18.31
CA ASP A 194 8.13 -8.69 -17.67
C ASP A 194 8.55 -9.89 -18.55
N ASP A 195 9.05 -9.62 -19.76
CA ASP A 195 9.59 -10.62 -20.70
C ASP A 195 11.12 -10.74 -20.61
N LEU A 196 11.58 -11.94 -20.24
CA LEU A 196 13.00 -12.29 -20.14
C LEU A 196 13.77 -12.09 -21.47
N TYR A 197 13.14 -12.32 -22.62
CA TYR A 197 13.76 -12.07 -23.91
C TYR A 197 14.04 -10.58 -24.11
N LEU A 198 13.05 -9.73 -23.80
CA LEU A 198 13.22 -8.27 -23.87
C LEU A 198 14.28 -7.77 -22.88
N LEU A 199 14.30 -8.29 -21.66
CA LEU A 199 15.34 -7.97 -20.67
C LEU A 199 16.75 -8.35 -21.16
N LYS A 200 16.91 -9.55 -21.73
CA LYS A 200 18.20 -9.98 -22.30
C LYS A 200 18.63 -9.10 -23.47
N LYS A 201 17.68 -8.70 -24.34
CA LYS A 201 17.93 -7.78 -25.45
C LYS A 201 18.35 -6.40 -24.95
N GLN A 202 17.67 -5.86 -23.94
CA GLN A 202 18.03 -4.58 -23.32
C GLN A 202 19.43 -4.63 -22.71
N ARG A 203 19.78 -5.69 -21.97
CA ARG A 203 21.13 -5.89 -21.42
C ARG A 203 22.20 -5.86 -22.51
N GLN A 204 22.00 -6.59 -23.61
CA GLN A 204 22.95 -6.61 -24.73
C GLN A 204 23.15 -5.22 -25.36
N LEU A 205 22.09 -4.41 -25.48
CA LEU A 205 22.19 -3.05 -26.01
C LEU A 205 22.97 -2.14 -25.05
N ILE A 206 22.74 -2.26 -23.75
CA ILE A 206 23.47 -1.51 -22.72
C ILE A 206 24.96 -1.89 -22.73
N ASP A 207 25.28 -3.18 -22.77
CA ASP A 207 26.67 -3.68 -22.81
C ASP A 207 27.42 -3.14 -24.05
N LYS A 208 26.74 -3.10 -25.21
CA LYS A 208 27.29 -2.49 -26.44
C LYS A 208 27.53 -0.99 -26.28
N ALA A 209 26.58 -0.26 -25.68
CA ALA A 209 26.71 1.18 -25.45
C ALA A 209 27.87 1.50 -24.48
N ILE A 210 28.02 0.73 -23.41
CA ILE A 210 29.15 0.88 -22.47
C ILE A 210 30.47 0.65 -23.19
N LYS A 211 30.58 -0.41 -24.00
CA LYS A 211 31.79 -0.69 -24.79
C LYS A 211 32.12 0.41 -25.80
N TYR A 212 31.11 1.05 -26.38
CA TYR A 212 31.30 2.18 -27.29
C TYR A 212 31.80 3.44 -26.57
N LEU A 213 31.34 3.69 -25.34
CA LEU A 213 31.67 4.88 -24.54
C LEU A 213 32.93 4.72 -23.67
N SER A 214 33.40 3.49 -23.44
CA SER A 214 34.59 3.17 -22.64
C SER A 214 35.74 2.76 -23.57
N PRO A 215 36.48 3.72 -24.17
CA PRO A 215 37.58 3.45 -25.09
C PRO A 215 38.76 2.70 -24.43
#